data_AF-A0A543FH57-F1
#
_entry.id   AF-A0A543FH57-F1
#
_cell.length_a   1.000
_cell.length_b   1.000
_cell.length_c   1.000
_cell.angle_alpha   90.00
_cell.angle_beta   90.00
_cell.angle_gamma   90.00
#
_symmetry.space_group_name_H-M   'P 1'
#
loop_
_entity.id
_entity.type
_entity.pdbx_description
1 polymer ?
#
loop_
_entity_poly.entity_id
_entity_poly.type
_entity_poly.pdbx_seq_one_letter_code
_entity_poly.pdbx_strand_id
1 'polypeptide(L)'
;MRPVRSLARWAAYAVLALPLAVAPVAVRMRVPRRRLREPIRRRGITRVRIVAHSVLSAGVGLLAWFLVFLAVVALVRGLGYPLVAADDYENSWGGPTLAGAWAVHAALGVGLLPVWLAALAGLGALQLRLIRQLFERAGPAWPVPAALVLAIAGVFFFLSWLSQA
;
A
#
# COMPACT_ATOMS: atom_id res chain seq x y z
N MET A 1 12.65 -3.06 18.00
CA MET A 1 11.80 -1.89 17.70
C MET A 1 12.25 -1.02 16.50
N ARG A 2 13.56 -0.84 16.23
CA ARG A 2 14.06 -0.10 15.05
C ARG A 2 13.53 -0.59 13.68
N PRO A 3 13.42 -1.90 13.38
CA PRO A 3 12.93 -2.35 12.08
C PRO A 3 11.45 -2.03 11.83
N VAL A 4 10.60 -2.16 12.85
CA VAL A 4 9.16 -1.82 12.75
C VAL A 4 8.95 -0.33 12.46
N ARG A 5 9.72 0.55 13.13
CA ARG A 5 9.69 1.99 12.84
C ARG A 5 10.16 2.31 11.42
N SER A 6 11.07 1.52 10.86
CA SER A 6 11.48 1.64 9.46
C SER A 6 10.32 1.27 8.54
N LEU A 7 9.74 0.06 8.71
CA LEU A 7 8.59 -0.42 7.93
C LEU A 7 7.42 0.58 7.92
N ALA A 8 7.06 1.12 9.08
CA ALA A 8 5.99 2.11 9.18
C ALA A 8 6.27 3.39 8.38
N ARG A 9 7.52 3.86 8.32
CA ARG A 9 7.89 5.04 7.53
C ARG A 9 7.78 4.75 6.03
N TRP A 10 8.16 3.56 5.60
CA TRP A 10 8.00 3.12 4.21
C TRP A 10 6.53 2.95 3.82
N ALA A 11 5.73 2.30 4.66
CA ALA A 11 4.30 2.16 4.45
C ALA A 11 3.60 3.52 4.37
N ALA A 12 3.92 4.44 5.29
CA ALA A 12 3.40 5.81 5.25
C ALA A 12 3.80 6.53 3.96
N TYR A 13 5.02 6.30 3.46
CA TYR A 13 5.45 6.87 2.18
C TYR A 13 4.65 6.33 0.99
N ALA A 14 4.27 5.04 1.00
CA ALA A 14 3.38 4.46 -0.01
C ALA A 14 2.01 5.12 -0.02
N VAL A 15 1.41 5.33 1.15
CA VAL A 15 0.10 5.99 1.29
C VAL A 15 0.16 7.46 0.84
N LEU A 16 1.25 8.15 1.16
CA LEU A 16 1.48 9.52 0.70
C LEU A 16 1.76 9.64 -0.80
N ALA A 17 2.03 8.54 -1.51
CA ALA A 17 2.38 8.60 -2.92
C ALA A 17 1.25 9.17 -3.79
N LEU A 18 -0.01 8.86 -3.46
CA LEU A 18 -1.17 9.37 -4.20
C LEU A 18 -1.28 10.91 -4.15
N PRO A 19 -1.33 11.58 -2.99
CA PRO A 19 -1.33 13.04 -2.95
C PRO A 19 -0.01 13.64 -3.48
N LEU A 20 1.12 12.94 -3.37
CA LEU A 20 2.39 13.40 -3.93
C LEU A 20 2.45 13.33 -5.45
N ALA A 21 1.69 12.43 -6.08
CA ALA A 21 1.66 12.30 -7.53
C ALA A 21 1.18 13.57 -8.23
N VAL A 22 0.35 14.39 -7.57
CA VAL A 22 -0.12 15.69 -8.07
C VAL A 22 0.63 16.88 -7.47
N ALA A 23 1.40 16.67 -6.40
CA ALA A 23 2.15 17.75 -5.74
C ALA A 23 3.29 18.32 -6.61
N PRO A 24 3.80 19.53 -6.32
CA PRO A 24 4.97 20.07 -7.00
C PRO A 24 6.20 19.17 -6.84
N VAL A 25 7.07 19.13 -7.86
CA VAL A 25 8.30 18.30 -7.87
C VAL A 25 9.16 18.52 -6.62
N ALA A 26 9.25 19.76 -6.13
CA ALA A 26 10.00 20.09 -4.92
C ALA A 26 9.47 19.36 -3.67
N VAL A 27 8.14 19.19 -3.56
CA VAL A 27 7.50 18.45 -2.46
C VAL A 27 7.77 16.96 -2.58
N ARG A 28 7.61 16.39 -3.80
CA ARG A 28 7.89 14.98 -4.10
C ARG A 28 9.31 14.57 -3.70
N MET A 29 10.28 15.45 -3.90
CA MET A 29 11.67 15.21 -3.49
C MET A 29 11.90 15.46 -1.99
N ARG A 30 11.17 16.41 -1.37
CA ARG A 30 11.34 16.78 0.04
C ARG A 30 10.84 15.68 0.97
N VAL A 31 9.73 15.03 0.64
CA VAL A 31 9.13 13.98 1.49
C VAL A 31 10.07 12.80 1.74
N PRO A 32 10.62 12.09 0.74
CA PRO A 32 11.54 10.98 0.98
C PRO A 32 12.81 11.43 1.72
N ARG A 33 13.34 12.64 1.42
CA ARG A 33 14.48 13.21 2.16
C ARG A 33 14.19 13.39 3.65
N ARG A 34 13.01 13.91 4.02
CA ARG A 34 12.65 14.15 5.45
C ARG A 34 12.15 12.88 6.14
N ARG A 35 11.25 12.14 5.48
CA ARG A 35 10.53 11.00 6.06
C ARG A 35 11.32 9.70 5.99
N LEU A 36 12.15 9.49 4.98
CA LEU A 36 12.96 8.26 4.85
C LEU A 36 14.44 8.50 5.11
N ARG A 37 14.88 9.78 5.20
CA ARG A 37 16.30 10.17 5.27
C ARG A 37 17.09 9.75 4.04
N GLU A 38 16.41 9.66 2.90
CA GLU A 38 17.00 9.24 1.64
C GLU A 38 17.27 10.46 0.74
N PRO A 39 18.53 10.74 0.40
CA PRO A 39 18.85 11.84 -0.49
C PRO A 39 18.30 11.54 -1.89
N ILE A 40 17.67 12.56 -2.49
CA ILE A 40 17.20 12.54 -3.87
C ILE A 40 17.90 13.67 -4.61
N ARG A 41 18.60 13.41 -5.71
CA ARG A 41 19.26 14.43 -6.54
C ARG A 41 18.31 14.91 -7.65
N ARG A 42 18.55 16.10 -8.21
CA ARG A 42 17.80 16.62 -9.37
C ARG A 42 18.70 16.50 -10.60
N ARG A 43 18.61 15.41 -11.36
CA ARG A 43 19.47 15.18 -12.54
C ARG A 43 18.66 14.60 -13.69
N GLY A 44 18.37 15.44 -14.69
CA GLY A 44 17.67 15.01 -15.90
C GLY A 44 16.13 15.00 -15.79
N ILE A 45 15.57 15.94 -15.00
CA ILE A 45 14.12 16.15 -14.94
C ILE A 45 13.63 16.78 -16.25
N THR A 46 12.72 16.10 -16.92
CA THR A 46 11.98 16.61 -18.08
C THR A 46 10.48 16.56 -17.80
N ARG A 47 9.66 17.32 -18.55
CA ARG A 47 8.19 17.29 -18.40
C ARG A 47 7.63 15.88 -18.54
N VAL A 48 8.10 15.13 -19.54
CA VAL A 48 7.70 13.73 -19.78
C VAL A 48 7.97 12.86 -18.54
N ARG A 49 9.14 13.01 -17.91
CA ARG A 49 9.50 12.24 -16.70
C ARG A 49 8.66 12.63 -15.48
N ILE A 50 8.29 13.90 -15.36
CA ILE A 50 7.37 14.36 -14.30
C ILE A 50 5.99 13.73 -14.51
N VAL A 51 5.46 13.75 -15.73
CA VAL A 51 4.16 13.16 -16.06
C VAL A 51 4.20 11.64 -15.83
N ALA A 52 5.20 10.94 -16.35
CA ALA A 52 5.37 9.51 -16.15
C ALA A 52 5.46 9.13 -14.66
N HIS A 53 6.22 9.90 -13.87
CA HIS A 53 6.26 9.71 -12.43
C HIS A 53 4.88 9.93 -11.80
N SER A 54 4.15 10.98 -12.20
CA SER A 54 2.82 11.27 -11.64
C SER A 54 1.86 10.12 -11.89
N VAL A 55 1.77 9.64 -13.13
CA VAL A 55 0.87 8.54 -13.52
C VAL A 55 1.20 7.24 -12.79
N LEU A 56 2.47 6.81 -12.84
CA LEU A 56 2.90 5.56 -12.21
C LEU A 56 2.82 5.63 -10.69
N SER A 57 3.21 6.75 -10.10
CA SER A 57 3.15 6.95 -8.65
C SER A 57 1.70 7.01 -8.16
N ALA A 58 0.79 7.63 -8.93
CA ALA A 58 -0.65 7.64 -8.64
C ALA A 58 -1.26 6.23 -8.72
N GLY A 59 -0.96 5.45 -9.77
CA GLY A 59 -1.46 4.08 -9.90
C GLY A 59 -1.03 3.17 -8.74
N VAL A 60 0.25 3.20 -8.39
CA VAL A 60 0.76 2.46 -7.22
C VAL A 60 0.23 3.04 -5.89
N GLY A 61 0.00 4.35 -5.82
CA GLY A 61 -0.59 5.02 -4.67
C GLY A 61 -2.05 4.65 -4.43
N LEU A 62 -2.84 4.54 -5.50
CA LEU A 62 -4.21 4.03 -5.45
C LEU A 62 -4.25 2.58 -4.96
N LEU A 63 -3.34 1.74 -5.46
CA LEU A 63 -3.19 0.37 -4.94
C LEU A 63 -2.87 0.40 -3.44
N ALA A 64 -1.94 1.24 -2.99
CA ALA A 64 -1.63 1.35 -1.56
C ALA A 64 -2.85 1.78 -0.71
N TRP A 65 -3.65 2.73 -1.20
CA TRP A 65 -4.90 3.13 -0.56
C TRP A 65 -5.91 1.99 -0.50
N PHE A 66 -6.04 1.21 -1.59
CA PHE A 66 -6.92 0.06 -1.61
C PHE A 66 -6.47 -1.04 -0.63
N LEU A 67 -5.16 -1.32 -0.53
CA LEU A 67 -4.65 -2.26 0.47
C LEU A 67 -4.87 -1.77 1.90
N VAL A 68 -4.76 -0.47 2.17
CA VAL A 68 -5.13 0.12 3.48
C VAL A 68 -6.61 -0.09 3.76
N PHE A 69 -7.47 0.17 2.77
CA PHE A 69 -8.91 -0.05 2.89
C PHE A 69 -9.21 -1.52 3.23
N LEU A 70 -8.64 -2.48 2.49
CA LEU A 70 -8.82 -3.91 2.77
C LEU A 70 -8.29 -4.31 4.15
N ALA A 71 -7.15 -3.78 4.58
CA ALA A 71 -6.61 -4.02 5.91
C ALA A 71 -7.54 -3.52 7.02
N VAL A 72 -8.14 -2.34 6.83
CA VAL A 72 -9.13 -1.77 7.76
C VAL A 72 -10.40 -2.62 7.78
N VAL A 73 -10.92 -3.00 6.62
CA VAL A 73 -12.11 -3.86 6.52
C VAL A 73 -11.87 -5.20 7.22
N ALA A 74 -10.73 -5.85 6.98
CA ALA A 74 -10.37 -7.12 7.61
C ALA A 74 -10.24 -6.99 9.13
N LEU A 75 -9.59 -5.93 9.62
CA LEU A 75 -9.43 -5.69 11.06
C LEU A 75 -10.79 -5.43 11.73
N VAL A 76 -11.61 -4.55 11.16
CA VAL A 76 -12.93 -4.18 11.71
C VAL A 76 -13.87 -5.39 11.68
N ARG A 77 -13.93 -6.14 10.57
CA ARG A 77 -14.74 -7.35 10.48
C ARG A 77 -14.25 -8.47 11.38
N GLY A 78 -12.93 -8.62 11.56
CA GLY A 78 -12.37 -9.62 12.45
C GLY A 78 -12.72 -9.34 13.91
N LEU A 79 -12.46 -8.12 14.39
CA LEU A 79 -12.75 -7.73 15.77
C LEU A 79 -14.25 -7.61 16.05
N GLY A 80 -15.00 -7.06 15.08
CA GLY A 80 -16.45 -6.87 15.14
C GLY A 80 -17.25 -8.07 14.64
N TYR A 81 -16.64 -9.25 14.46
CA TYR A 81 -17.30 -10.43 13.90
C TYR A 81 -18.68 -10.73 14.52
N PRO A 82 -18.88 -10.65 15.85
CA PRO A 82 -20.18 -10.90 16.48
C PRO A 82 -21.28 -9.91 16.06
N LEU A 83 -20.93 -8.74 15.54
CA LEU A 83 -21.90 -7.74 15.07
C LEU A 83 -22.27 -7.91 13.59
N VAL A 84 -21.49 -8.70 12.85
CA VAL A 84 -21.57 -8.80 11.38
C VAL A 84 -22.08 -10.16 10.92
N ALA A 85 -21.84 -11.22 11.69
CA ALA A 85 -22.14 -12.61 11.31
C ALA A 85 -22.68 -13.46 12.48
N ALA A 86 -23.42 -12.85 13.42
CA ALA A 86 -24.01 -13.58 14.55
C ALA A 86 -25.02 -14.66 14.12
N ASP A 87 -25.62 -14.54 12.95
CA ASP A 87 -26.69 -15.44 12.51
C ASP A 87 -26.20 -16.67 11.70
N ASP A 88 -24.89 -16.76 11.39
CA ASP A 88 -24.30 -17.87 10.59
C ASP A 88 -22.89 -18.27 11.09
N TYR A 89 -22.62 -18.14 12.39
CA TYR A 89 -21.30 -18.55 12.94
C TYR A 89 -21.10 -20.07 12.96
N GLU A 90 -22.17 -20.86 12.88
CA GLU A 90 -22.12 -22.32 13.02
C GLU A 90 -21.32 -22.99 11.89
N ASN A 91 -21.40 -22.44 10.68
CA ASN A 91 -20.68 -22.90 9.49
C ASN A 91 -19.34 -22.18 9.27
N SER A 92 -19.01 -21.21 10.12
CA SER A 92 -17.80 -20.39 9.99
C SER A 92 -16.58 -21.08 10.57
N TRP A 93 -15.38 -20.66 10.14
CA TRP A 93 -14.13 -21.15 10.74
C TRP A 93 -14.08 -20.78 12.23
N GLY A 94 -13.95 -21.79 13.09
CA GLY A 94 -14.00 -21.64 14.55
C GLY A 94 -15.35 -21.95 15.21
N GLY A 95 -16.40 -22.27 14.43
CA GLY A 95 -17.68 -22.77 14.94
C GLY A 95 -17.57 -24.10 15.72
N PRO A 96 -18.65 -24.60 16.35
CA PRO A 96 -20.05 -24.13 16.27
C PRO A 96 -20.40 -23.09 17.33
N THR A 97 -19.43 -22.49 18.03
CA THR A 97 -19.70 -21.45 19.02
C THR A 97 -19.34 -20.07 18.47
N LEU A 98 -20.12 -19.05 18.84
CA LEU A 98 -19.81 -17.66 18.51
C LEU A 98 -18.42 -17.25 19.01
N ALA A 99 -18.01 -17.70 20.20
CA ALA A 99 -16.71 -17.38 20.78
C ALA A 99 -15.55 -17.96 19.96
N GLY A 100 -15.66 -19.21 19.50
CA GLY A 100 -14.64 -19.83 18.66
C GLY A 100 -14.55 -19.18 17.28
N ALA A 101 -15.71 -18.91 16.65
CA ALA A 101 -15.77 -18.20 15.38
C ALA A 101 -15.13 -16.80 15.49
N TRP A 102 -15.51 -16.04 16.53
CA TRP A 102 -14.90 -14.75 16.81
C TRP A 102 -13.38 -14.84 17.01
N ALA A 103 -12.90 -15.79 17.81
CA ALA A 103 -11.47 -15.92 18.10
C ALA A 103 -10.64 -16.10 16.83
N VAL A 104 -11.11 -16.93 15.89
CA VAL A 104 -10.43 -17.14 14.59
C VAL A 104 -10.42 -15.86 13.76
N HIS A 105 -11.55 -15.18 13.63
CA HIS A 105 -11.66 -13.99 12.78
C HIS A 105 -10.92 -12.79 13.38
N ALA A 106 -10.96 -12.61 14.69
CA ALA A 106 -10.18 -11.61 15.41
C ALA A 106 -8.68 -11.88 15.26
N ALA A 107 -8.26 -13.14 15.42
CA ALA A 107 -6.87 -13.54 15.25
C ALA A 107 -6.38 -13.30 13.81
N LEU A 108 -7.18 -13.59 12.79
CA LEU A 108 -6.84 -13.28 11.40
C LEU A 108 -6.79 -11.77 11.14
N GLY A 109 -7.79 -11.02 11.60
CA GLY A 109 -7.86 -9.57 11.43
C GLY A 109 -6.65 -8.83 12.01
N VAL A 110 -6.19 -9.24 13.20
CA VAL A 110 -5.01 -8.67 13.84
C VAL A 110 -3.71 -9.28 13.31
N GLY A 111 -3.68 -10.61 13.16
CA GLY A 111 -2.50 -11.38 12.76
C GLY A 111 -2.00 -11.06 11.36
N LEU A 112 -2.86 -10.56 10.47
CA LEU A 112 -2.48 -10.13 9.13
C LEU A 112 -1.91 -8.69 9.06
N LEU A 113 -2.01 -7.88 10.13
CA LEU A 113 -1.48 -6.51 10.13
C LEU A 113 0.00 -6.40 9.75
N PRO A 114 0.90 -7.29 10.20
CA PRO A 114 2.30 -7.29 9.76
C PRO A 114 2.45 -7.54 8.25
N VAL A 115 1.61 -8.39 7.66
CA VAL A 115 1.61 -8.68 6.22
C VAL A 115 1.20 -7.45 5.43
N TRP A 116 0.11 -6.79 5.83
CA TRP A 116 -0.33 -5.51 5.24
C TRP A 116 0.75 -4.44 5.35
N LEU A 117 1.37 -4.31 6.52
CA LEU A 117 2.45 -3.34 6.75
C LEU A 117 3.66 -3.61 5.86
N ALA A 118 4.07 -4.88 5.72
CA ALA A 118 5.18 -5.28 4.85
C ALA A 118 4.87 -5.02 3.37
N ALA A 119 3.66 -5.35 2.90
CA ALA A 119 3.23 -5.07 1.54
C ALA A 119 3.27 -3.56 1.23
N LEU A 120 2.70 -2.73 2.11
CA LEU A 120 2.74 -1.27 1.98
C LEU A 120 4.17 -0.73 2.02
N ALA A 121 5.03 -1.24 2.89
CA ALA A 121 6.43 -0.86 2.93
C ALA A 121 7.17 -1.20 1.63
N GLY A 122 6.86 -2.36 1.02
CA GLY A 122 7.36 -2.76 -0.30
C GLY A 122 6.94 -1.77 -1.39
N LEU A 123 5.68 -1.34 -1.40
CA LEU A 123 5.20 -0.29 -2.31
C LEU A 123 5.93 1.04 -2.06
N GLY A 124 6.20 1.41 -0.80
CA GLY A 124 6.98 2.59 -0.45
C GLY A 124 8.41 2.52 -0.99
N ALA A 125 9.05 1.35 -0.89
CA ALA A 125 10.36 1.10 -1.47
C ALA A 125 10.36 1.23 -2.99
N LEU A 126 9.32 0.71 -3.65
CA LEU A 126 9.12 0.87 -5.09
C LEU A 126 8.98 2.35 -5.48
N GLN A 127 8.17 3.13 -4.75
CA GLN A 127 7.98 4.57 -4.99
C GLN A 127 9.31 5.34 -4.89
N LEU A 128 10.19 4.98 -3.95
CA LEU A 128 11.51 5.60 -3.85
C LEU A 128 12.41 5.24 -5.03
N ARG A 129 12.38 3.98 -5.48
CA ARG A 129 13.16 3.55 -6.64
C ARG A 129 12.65 4.19 -7.93
N LEU A 130 11.34 4.37 -8.04
CA LEU A 130 10.69 5.03 -9.17
C LEU A 130 11.10 6.51 -9.28
N ILE A 131 11.08 7.27 -8.17
CA ILE A 131 11.54 8.67 -8.19
C ILE A 131 13.03 8.78 -8.51
N ARG A 132 13.89 7.90 -7.98
CA ARG A 132 15.32 7.85 -8.33
C ARG A 132 15.53 7.58 -9.82
N GLN A 133 14.85 6.58 -10.37
CA GLN A 133 15.01 6.24 -11.78
C GLN A 133 14.52 7.36 -12.71
N LEU A 134 13.41 8.01 -12.37
CA LEU A 134 12.82 9.04 -13.22
C LEU A 134 13.47 10.42 -13.05
N PHE A 135 13.89 10.82 -11.85
CA PHE A 135 14.41 12.17 -11.57
C PHE A 135 15.93 12.26 -11.45
N GLU A 136 16.62 11.13 -11.27
CA GLU A 136 18.09 11.07 -11.19
C GLU A 136 18.72 10.24 -12.29
N ARG A 137 17.95 9.35 -12.93
CA ARG A 137 18.48 8.24 -13.75
C ARG A 137 19.47 7.38 -12.96
N ALA A 138 19.17 7.17 -11.69
CA ALA A 138 20.00 6.39 -10.79
C ALA A 138 19.32 5.06 -10.43
N GLY A 139 20.10 3.98 -10.50
CA GLY A 139 19.67 2.65 -10.12
C GLY A 139 19.08 1.84 -11.28
N PRO A 140 18.40 0.72 -10.96
CA PRO A 140 17.91 -0.20 -11.96
C PRO A 140 16.67 0.35 -12.70
N ALA A 141 16.45 -0.09 -13.94
CA ALA A 141 15.32 0.33 -14.76
C ALA A 141 13.99 -0.38 -14.41
N TRP A 142 14.03 -1.52 -13.71
CA TRP A 142 12.86 -2.34 -13.37
C TRP A 142 11.73 -1.64 -12.57
N PRO A 143 11.95 -0.59 -11.76
CA PRO A 143 10.86 0.05 -11.01
C PRO A 143 9.76 0.61 -11.91
N VAL A 144 10.08 1.01 -13.14
CA VAL A 144 9.11 1.53 -14.11
C VAL A 144 8.15 0.42 -14.59
N PRO A 145 8.61 -0.69 -15.19
CA PRO A 145 7.72 -1.78 -15.57
C PRO A 145 7.02 -2.43 -14.36
N ALA A 146 7.69 -2.55 -13.21
CA ALA A 146 7.03 -3.07 -12.00
C ALA A 146 5.88 -2.17 -11.52
N ALA A 147 6.06 -0.84 -11.51
CA ALA A 147 4.99 0.10 -11.17
C ALA A 147 3.82 0.02 -12.17
N LEU A 148 4.12 -0.14 -13.46
CA LEU A 148 3.10 -0.31 -14.49
C LEU A 148 2.28 -1.60 -14.27
N VAL A 149 2.97 -2.74 -14.09
CA VAL A 149 2.32 -4.03 -13.84
C VAL A 149 1.47 -3.98 -12.57
N LEU A 150 1.99 -3.42 -11.48
CA LEU A 150 1.25 -3.30 -10.22
C LEU A 150 0.05 -2.35 -10.34
N ALA A 151 0.16 -1.26 -11.09
CA ALA A 151 -0.98 -0.38 -11.32
C ALA A 151 -2.08 -1.09 -12.10
N ILE A 152 -1.73 -1.82 -13.17
CA ILE A 152 -2.68 -2.60 -13.98
C ILE A 152 -3.31 -3.72 -13.15
N ALA A 153 -2.50 -4.52 -12.46
CA ALA A 153 -2.97 -5.59 -11.59
C ALA A 153 -3.85 -5.06 -10.46
N GLY A 154 -3.51 -3.90 -9.90
CA GLY A 154 -4.30 -3.22 -8.89
C GLY A 154 -5.68 -2.79 -9.39
N VAL A 155 -5.76 -2.29 -10.63
CA VAL A 155 -7.05 -1.98 -11.28
C VAL A 155 -7.89 -3.23 -11.44
N PHE A 156 -7.32 -4.31 -12.00
CA PHE A 156 -8.06 -5.57 -12.15
C PHE A 156 -8.50 -6.16 -10.81
N PHE A 157 -7.64 -6.10 -9.79
CA PHE A 157 -7.97 -6.57 -8.46
C PHE A 157 -9.11 -5.76 -7.84
N PHE A 158 -9.08 -4.43 -7.98
CA PHE A 158 -10.15 -3.56 -7.51
C PHE A 158 -11.48 -3.83 -8.23
N LEU A 159 -11.46 -3.96 -9.56
CA LEU A 159 -12.66 -4.29 -10.35
C LEU A 159 -13.22 -5.66 -9.98
N SER A 160 -12.35 -6.66 -9.81
CA SER A 160 -12.74 -8.00 -9.36
C SER A 160 -13.35 -7.98 -7.95
N TRP A 161 -12.86 -7.10 -7.07
CA TRP A 161 -13.44 -6.93 -5.74
C TRP A 161 -14.84 -6.28 -5.79
N LEU A 162 -15.04 -5.30 -6.69
CA LEU A 162 -16.37 -4.69 -6.90
C LEU A 162 -17.38 -5.65 -7.53
N SER A 163 -16.91 -6.65 -8.28
CA SER A 163 -17.77 -7.67 -8.91
C SER A 163 -18.02 -8.89 -8.04
N GLN A 164 -17.69 -8.84 -6.74
CA GLN A 164 -18.06 -9.89 -5.79
C GLN A 164 -19.58 -9.82 -5.57
N ALA A 165 -20.32 -10.52 -6.42
CA ALA A 165 -21.76 -10.75 -6.31
C ALA A 165 -22.01 -12.03 -5.50
#